data_AF-A0A2H5R6D7-F1
#
_entry.id   AF-A0A2H5R6D7-F1
#
_cell.length_a   1.000
_cell.length_b   1.000
_cell.length_c   1.000
_cell.angle_alpha   90.00
_cell.angle_beta   90.00
_cell.angle_gamma   90.00
#
_symmetry.space_group_name_H-M   'P 1'
#
loop_
_entity.id
_entity.type
_entity.pdbx_description
1 polymer ?
#
loop_
_entity_poly.entity_id
_entity_poly.type
_entity_poly.pdbx_seq_one_letter_code
_entity_poly.pdbx_strand_id
1 'polypeptide(L)' 'MKELRTSQFRDPASICEDFDNRLVNHFVQEFESKFNKVISSNTRAIRRLRTACEDAKR' A
#
# COMPACT_ATOMS: atom_id res chain seq x y z
N MET A 1 -28.62 -12.34 -16.58
CA MET A 1 -28.49 -11.03 -17.26
C MET A 1 -27.77 -10.08 -16.33
N LYS A 2 -26.81 -9.33 -16.88
CA LYS A 2 -25.88 -8.46 -16.15
C LYS A 2 -26.53 -7.08 -15.96
N GLU A 3 -26.60 -6.61 -14.72
CA GLU A 3 -26.73 -5.19 -14.37
C GLU A 3 -25.60 -4.93 -13.35
N LEU A 4 -24.36 -4.70 -13.80
CA LEU A 4 -23.74 -3.44 -14.24
C LEU A 4 -23.69 -2.35 -13.16
N ARG A 5 -22.44 -2.23 -12.64
CA ARG A 5 -21.85 -1.08 -11.94
C ARG A 5 -22.21 -0.94 -10.47
N THR A 6 -21.64 -1.83 -9.66
CA THR A 6 -21.21 -1.46 -8.30
C THR A 6 -20.29 -0.25 -8.40
N SER A 7 -20.84 0.90 -8.02
CA SER A 7 -20.20 2.11 -7.51
C SER A 7 -18.81 2.44 -8.09
N GLN A 8 -18.80 3.33 -9.09
CA GLN A 8 -17.60 4.07 -9.46
C GLN A 8 -17.50 5.39 -8.66
N PHE A 9 -18.06 5.42 -7.45
CA PHE A 9 -17.79 6.49 -6.50
C PHE A 9 -16.53 6.08 -5.73
N ARG A 10 -15.38 6.51 -6.22
CA ARG A 10 -14.12 6.37 -5.48
C ARG A 10 -14.25 7.28 -4.26
N ASP A 11 -14.42 6.70 -3.07
CA ASP A 11 -14.48 7.49 -1.84
C ASP A 11 -13.27 8.43 -1.78
N PRO A 12 -13.43 9.72 -1.42
CA PRO A 12 -12.32 10.67 -1.40
C PRO A 12 -11.19 10.26 -0.43
N ALA A 13 -11.51 9.45 0.59
CA ALA A 13 -10.51 8.82 1.47
C ALA A 13 -9.63 7.80 0.74
N SER A 14 -10.11 7.18 -0.34
CA SER A 14 -9.37 6.20 -1.12
C SER A 14 -8.14 6.81 -1.80
N ILE A 15 -8.15 8.11 -2.14
CA ILE A 15 -7.02 8.75 -2.83
C ILE A 15 -5.76 8.73 -1.96
N CYS A 16 -5.90 9.01 -0.66
CA CYS A 16 -4.79 8.97 0.28
C CYS A 16 -4.32 7.53 0.49
N GLU A 17 -5.28 6.62 0.73
CA GLU A 17 -4.99 5.22 1.00
C GLU A 17 -4.35 4.50 -0.20
N ASP A 18 -4.77 4.84 -1.42
CA ASP A 18 -4.19 4.35 -2.67
C ASP A 18 -2.72 4.78 -2.82
N PHE A 19 -2.39 5.99 -2.38
CA PHE A 19 -1.01 6.49 -2.42
C PHE A 19 -0.12 5.73 -1.43
N ASP A 20 -0.61 5.50 -0.21
CA ASP A 20 0.12 4.74 0.80
C ASP A 20 0.34 3.30 0.39
N ASN A 21 -0.67 2.67 -0.20
CA ASN A 21 -0.58 1.32 -0.72
C ASN A 21 0.47 1.22 -1.84
N ARG A 22 0.56 2.23 -2.73
CA ARG A 22 1.58 2.27 -3.78
C ARG A 22 2.99 2.45 -3.22
N LEU A 23 3.18 3.36 -2.25
CA LEU A 23 4.47 3.58 -1.60
C LEU A 23 4.96 2.31 -0.88
N VAL A 24 4.09 1.69 -0.09
CA VAL A 24 4.41 0.48 0.66
C VAL A 24 4.79 -0.66 -0.30
N ASN A 25 4.02 -0.87 -1.37
CA ASN A 25 4.33 -1.92 -2.34
C ASN A 25 5.66 -1.68 -3.07
N HIS A 26 5.98 -0.44 -3.41
CA HIS A 26 7.25 -0.10 -4.03
C HIS A 26 8.43 -0.41 -3.11
N PHE A 27 8.36 0.01 -1.84
CA PHE A 27 9.43 -0.27 -0.88
C PHE A 27 9.57 -1.75 -0.53
N VAL A 28 8.47 -2.51 -0.53
CA VAL A 28 8.51 -3.96 -0.35
C VAL A 28 9.29 -4.63 -1.47
N GLN A 29 9.05 -4.24 -2.74
CA GLN A 29 9.78 -4.77 -3.89
C GLN A 29 11.26 -4.38 -3.87
N GLU A 30 11.58 -3.14 -3.52
CA GLU A 30 12.96 -2.67 -3.37
C GLU A 30 13.71 -3.44 -2.26
N PHE A 31 13.05 -3.71 -1.14
CA PHE A 31 13.63 -4.49 -0.04
C PHE A 31 13.90 -5.93 -0.45
N GLU A 32 12.99 -6.52 -1.22
CA GLU A 32 13.15 -7.88 -1.73
C GLU A 32 14.34 -7.94 -2.72
N SER A 33 14.47 -6.97 -3.62
CA SER A 33 15.56 -6.89 -4.59
C SER A 33 16.94 -6.67 -3.92
N LYS A 34 17.04 -5.74 -2.96
CA LYS A 34 18.31 -5.38 -2.33
C LYS A 34 18.77 -6.36 -1.25
N PHE A 35 17.83 -6.90 -0.48
CA PHE A 35 18.15 -7.72 0.70
C PHE A 35 17.80 -9.20 0.53
N ASN A 36 17.22 -9.62 -0.61
CA ASN A 36 16.72 -10.98 -0.84
C ASN A 36 15.80 -11.47 0.31
N LYS A 37 15.06 -10.55 0.92
CA LYS A 37 14.16 -10.83 2.04
C LYS A 37 12.75 -10.40 1.70
N VAL A 38 11.85 -11.38 1.72
CA VAL A 38 10.42 -11.18 1.53
C VAL A 38 9.82 -10.63 2.82
N ILE A 39 9.67 -9.31 2.91
CA ILE A 39 9.06 -8.65 4.08
C ILE A 39 7.51 -8.66 4.04
N SER A 40 6.92 -9.03 2.91
CA SER A 40 5.47 -9.08 2.70
C SER A 40 4.78 -10.10 3.62
N SER A 41 5.48 -11.16 4.02
CA SER A 41 5.00 -12.17 4.97
C SER A 41 5.03 -11.69 6.43
N ASN A 42 5.72 -10.58 6.72
CA ASN A 42 5.88 -10.07 8.08
C ASN A 42 4.97 -8.86 8.32
N THR A 43 3.81 -9.11 8.91
CA THR A 43 2.82 -8.08 9.24
C THR A 43 3.38 -6.98 10.15
N ARG A 44 4.35 -7.27 11.02
CA ARG A 44 5.00 -6.25 11.88
C ARG A 44 5.90 -5.34 11.06
N ALA A 45 6.61 -5.88 10.08
CA ALA A 45 7.45 -5.09 9.17
C ALA A 45 6.59 -4.15 8.30
N ILE A 46 5.49 -4.65 7.72
CA ILE A 46 4.56 -3.83 6.93
C ILE A 46 3.98 -2.69 7.76
N ARG A 47 3.56 -2.93 9.00
CA ARG A 47 3.01 -1.86 9.86
C ARG A 47 4.03 -0.75 10.11
N ARG A 48 5.29 -1.08 10.34
CA ARG A 48 6.38 -0.09 10.49
C ARG A 48 6.60 0.70 9.20
N LEU A 49 6.55 0.03 8.06
CA LEU A 49 6.70 0.66 6.76
C LEU A 49 5.55 1.64 6.46
N ARG A 50 4.31 1.27 6.80
CA ARG A 50 3.15 2.16 6.69
C ARG A 50 3.32 3.41 7.55
N THR A 51 3.67 3.26 8.83
CA THR A 51 3.89 4.41 9.72
C THR A 51 5.02 5.32 9.22
N ALA A 52 6.10 4.75 8.66
CA ALA A 52 7.17 5.55 8.06
C ALA A 52 6.72 6.29 6.79
N CYS A 53 5.85 5.68 5.97
CA CYS A 53 5.25 6.35 4.80
C CYS A 53 4.29 7.47 5.22
N GLU A 54 3.50 7.27 6.28
CA GLU A 54 2.66 8.32 6.87
C GLU A 54 3.49 9.50 7.39
N ASP A 55 4.58 9.22 8.11
CA ASP A 55 5.48 10.23 8.66
C ASP A 55 6.18 11.03 7.54
N ALA A 56 6.61 10.36 6.46
CA ALA A 56 7.23 11.02 5.30
C ALA A 56 6.28 11.94 4.52
N LYS A 57 4.96 11.81 4.70
CA LYS A 57 3.95 12.70 4.10
C LYS A 57 3.65 13.94 4.94
N ARG A 58 4.06 13.96 6.22
CA ARG A 58 3.81 15.07 7.15
C ARG A 58 4.89 16.14 7.05
#